data_AF-A0A239THV9-F1
#
_entry.id   AF-A0A239THV9-F1
#
_cell.length_a   1.000
_cell.length_b   1.000
_cell.length_c   1.000
_cell.angle_alpha   90.00
_cell.angle_beta   90.00
_cell.angle_gamma   90.00
#
_symmetry.space_group_name_H-M   'P 1'
#
loop_
_entity.id
_entity.type
_entity.pdbx_description
1 polymer ?
#
loop_
_entity_poly.entity_id
_entity_poly.type
_entity_poly.pdbx_seq_one_letter_code
_entity_poly.pdbx_strand_id
1 'polypeptide(L)' 'MNTSTIAFALIILASFLLTNMISNRYIHYKDRTGLFLLTRVGIFIGIYLVLFSAYYLLFIA' A
#
# COMPACT_ATOMS: atom_id res chain seq x y z
N MET A 1 -17.83 5.30 -14.90
CA MET A 1 -16.91 5.07 -13.75
C MET A 1 -17.16 6.17 -12.74
N ASN A 2 -17.43 5.82 -11.49
CA ASN A 2 -17.65 6.81 -10.44
C ASN A 2 -16.31 7.36 -9.95
N THR A 3 -16.27 8.64 -9.56
CA THR A 3 -15.07 9.33 -9.07
C THR A 3 -14.43 8.58 -7.89
N SER A 4 -15.25 7.94 -7.05
CA SER A 4 -14.79 7.08 -5.96
C SER A 4 -14.05 5.83 -6.44
N THR A 5 -14.49 5.19 -7.52
CA THR A 5 -13.81 4.04 -8.13
C THR A 5 -12.41 4.43 -8.62
N ILE A 6 -12.27 5.61 -9.21
CA ILE A 6 -10.97 6.14 -9.68
C ILE A 6 -10.07 6.42 -8.48
N ALA A 7 -10.60 7.06 -7.42
CA ALA A 7 -9.83 7.34 -6.22
C ALA A 7 -9.32 6.04 -5.54
N PHE A 8 -10.15 5.01 -5.43
CA PHE A 8 -9.71 3.72 -4.89
C PHE A 8 -8.64 3.04 -5.74
N ALA A 9 -8.76 3.09 -7.06
CA ALA A 9 -7.72 2.57 -7.96
C ALA A 9 -6.38 3.31 -7.77
N LEU A 10 -6.41 4.63 -7.62
CA LEU A 10 -5.22 5.44 -7.35
C LEU A 10 -4.60 5.13 -5.98
N ILE A 11 -5.41 4.90 -4.95
CA ILE A 11 -4.93 4.50 -3.61
C ILE A 11 -4.22 3.15 -3.68
N ILE A 12 -4.79 2.17 -4.40
CA ILE A 12 -4.17 0.86 -4.59
C ILE A 12 -2.83 1.01 -5.33
N LEU A 13 -2.81 1.79 -6.42
CA LEU A 13 -1.59 2.04 -7.19
C LEU A 13 -0.49 2.70 -6.33
N ALA A 14 -0.84 3.76 -5.59
CA ALA A 14 0.09 4.45 -4.70
C ALA A 14 0.61 3.53 -3.60
N SER A 15 -0.26 2.70 -3.02
CA SER A 15 0.13 1.70 -2.01
C SER A 15 1.15 0.71 -2.55
N PHE A 16 0.96 0.22 -3.78
CA PHE A 16 1.92 -0.67 -4.44
C PHE A 16 3.27 -0.01 -4.67
N LEU A 17 3.29 1.23 -5.19
CA LEU A 17 4.51 1.98 -5.45
C LEU A 17 5.30 2.25 -4.16
N LEU A 18 4.63 2.73 -3.12
CA LEU A 18 5.25 3.01 -1.82
C LEU A 18 5.76 1.72 -1.16
N THR A 19 4.99 0.64 -1.21
CA THR A 19 5.44 -0.66 -0.72
C THR A 19 6.69 -1.11 -1.45
N ASN A 20 6.74 -0.94 -2.76
CA ASN A 20 7.91 -1.32 -3.56
C ASN A 20 9.14 -0.48 -3.17
N MET A 21 8.99 0.84 -3.04
CA MET A 21 10.06 1.74 -2.60
C MET A 21 10.57 1.40 -1.20
N ILE A 22 9.68 1.21 -0.23
CA ILE A 22 10.03 0.87 1.16
C ILE A 22 10.69 -0.51 1.21
N SER A 23 10.10 -1.50 0.55
CA SER A 23 10.64 -2.86 0.53
C SER A 23 12.03 -2.93 -0.08
N ASN A 24 12.29 -2.18 -1.14
CA ASN A 24 13.59 -2.18 -1.79
C ASN A 24 14.65 -1.40 -1.00
N ARG A 25 14.23 -0.42 -0.18
CA ARG A 25 15.13 0.37 0.67
C ARG A 25 15.45 -0.30 2.00
N TYR A 26 14.49 -0.98 2.64
CA TYR A 26 14.62 -1.42 4.04
C TYR A 26 14.67 -2.93 4.24
N ILE A 27 14.26 -3.74 3.25
CA ILE A 27 14.27 -5.20 3.41
C ILE A 27 15.56 -5.77 2.84
N HIS A 28 16.48 -6.12 3.74
CA HIS A 28 17.78 -6.71 3.40
C HIS A 28 17.73 -8.25 3.23
N TYR A 29 16.71 -8.93 3.75
CA TYR A 29 16.61 -10.40 3.74
C TYR A 29 15.97 -10.96 2.46
N LYS A 30 16.44 -10.52 1.28
CA LYS A 30 15.89 -10.94 -0.03
C LYS A 30 15.96 -12.46 -0.25
N ASP A 31 16.89 -13.14 0.43
CA ASP A 31 17.17 -14.57 0.26
C ASP A 31 16.14 -15.50 0.93
N ARG A 32 15.34 -14.98 1.87
CA ARG A 32 14.22 -15.72 2.49
C ARG A 32 12.92 -15.30 1.83
N THR A 33 12.61 -15.89 0.68
CA THR A 33 11.47 -15.54 -0.18
C THR A 33 10.14 -15.44 0.57
N GLY A 34 9.86 -16.37 1.49
CA GLY A 34 8.62 -16.38 2.29
C GLY A 34 8.52 -15.20 3.27
N LEU A 35 9.61 -14.91 4.00
CA LEU A 35 9.65 -13.80 4.96
C LEU A 35 9.64 -12.44 4.24
N PHE A 36 10.31 -12.36 3.10
CA PHE A 36 10.34 -11.19 2.23
C PHE A 36 8.93 -10.84 1.73
N LEU A 37 8.18 -11.83 1.22
CA LEU A 37 6.81 -11.63 0.75
C LEU A 37 5.87 -11.24 1.87
N LEU A 38 5.92 -11.92 3.02
CA LEU A 38 5.10 -11.60 4.18
C LEU A 38 5.32 -10.15 4.64
N THR A 39 6.58 -9.72 4.71
CA THR A 39 6.93 -8.35 5.10
C THR A 39 6.41 -7.32 4.08
N ARG A 40 6.50 -7.61 2.78
CA ARG A 40 5.94 -6.73 1.73
C ARG A 40 4.43 -6.63 1.79
N VAL A 41 3.73 -7.74 2.02
CA VAL A 41 2.27 -7.75 2.17
C VAL A 41 1.85 -6.95 3.41
N GLY A 42 2.55 -7.12 4.54
CA GLY A 42 2.28 -6.34 5.75
C GLY A 42 2.44 -4.84 5.53
N ILE A 43 3.52 -4.42 4.86
CA ILE A 43 3.76 -3.01 4.50
C ILE A 43 2.65 -2.49 3.57
N PHE A 44 2.25 -3.27 2.57
CA PHE A 44 1.17 -2.90 1.65
C PHE A 44 -0.15 -2.66 2.36
N ILE A 45 -0.56 -3.59 3.23
CA ILE A 45 -1.80 -3.47 4.00
C ILE A 45 -1.74 -2.22 4.90
N GLY A 46 -0.62 -1.97 5.57
CA GLY A 46 -0.45 -0.80 6.43
C GLY A 46 -0.61 0.52 5.66
N ILE A 47 0.08 0.66 4.52
CA ILE A 47 0.00 1.87 3.69
C ILE A 47 -1.41 2.05 3.12
N TYR A 48 -2.01 0.97 2.63
CA TYR A 48 -3.36 0.99 2.08
C TYR A 48 -4.38 1.47 3.12
N LEU A 49 -4.32 0.95 4.35
CA LEU A 49 -5.23 1.35 5.42
C LEU A 49 -5.09 2.84 5.76
N VAL A 50 -3.87 3.37 5.82
CA VAL A 50 -3.62 4.79 6.09
C VAL A 50 -4.20 5.67 4.97
N LEU A 51 -3.91 5.34 3.71
CA LEU A 51 -4.40 6.11 2.56
C LEU A 51 -5.91 6.02 2.40
N PHE A 52 -6.48 4.84 2.63
CA PHE A 52 -7.92 4.62 2.58
C PHE A 52 -8.64 5.37 3.70
N SER A 53 -8.10 5.34 4.92
CA SER A 53 -8.67 6.06 6.06
C SER A 53 -8.60 7.59 5.86
N ALA A 54 -7.49 8.10 5.33
CA ALA A 54 -7.37 9.52 4.96
C ALA A 54 -8.40 9.92 3.89
N TYR A 55 -8.57 9.11 2.85
CA TYR A 55 -9.59 9.34 1.83
C TYR A 55 -11.00 9.33 2.41
N TYR A 56 -11.32 8.36 3.27
CA TYR A 56 -12.62 8.24 3.92
C TYR A 56 -12.93 9.48 4.78
N LEU A 57 -11.98 9.93 5.60
CA LEU A 57 -12.16 11.10 6.46
C LEU A 57 -12.29 12.42 5.69
N LEU A 58 -11.61 12.56 4.55
CA LEU A 58 -11.61 13.82 3.79
C LEU A 58 -12.79 13.97 2.83
N PHE A 59 -13.38 12.86 2.39
CA PHE A 59 -14.37 12.88 1.30
C PHE A 59 -15.69 12.20 1.63
N ILE A 60 -15.81 11.49 2.76
CA ILE A 60 -17.00 10.71 3.11
C ILE A 60 -17.53 11.04 4.50
N ALA A 61 -16.65 11.21 5.51
CA ALA A 61 -17.03 11.60 6.87
C ALA A 61 -17.54 13.04 6.94
#